data_AF-A0A2S6BZC3-F1
#
_entry.id   AF-A0A2S6BZC3-F1
#
_cell.length_a   1.000
_cell.length_b   1.000
_cell.length_c   1.000
_cell.angle_alpha   90.00
_cell.angle_beta   90.00
_cell.angle_gamma   90.00
#
_symmetry.space_group_name_H-M   'P 1'
#
loop_
_entity.id
_entity.type
_entity.pdbx_description
1 polymer ?
#
loop_
_entity_poly.entity_id
_entity_poly.type
_entity_poly.pdbx_seq_one_letter_code
_entity_poly.pdbx_strand_id
1 'polypeptide(L)'
;MTDPNTHQVEIRIGSPPRNPETSLYIGILPRSAFQRFTRATWTFHHEYNNNTFWLPLGTSPHSAQTLLRWMSWNINQPQPLPIPLPETFEEGVELAFAAKMFEIKWHFTESLKEGLMGYMRGAALTSEEFRLGWEKLAEDKEVAGALVGGLRERYRDGLRWGFEGVPERGMILKFAEVKGIEITW
;
A
#
# COMPACT_ATOMS: atom_id res chain seq x y z
N MET A 1 -14.43 -13.16 -32.35
CA MET A 1 -14.12 -13.75 -31.03
C MET A 1 -12.73 -13.27 -30.65
N THR A 2 -12.63 -12.42 -29.63
CA THR A 2 -11.34 -11.93 -29.11
C THR A 2 -10.67 -13.05 -28.33
N ASP A 3 -9.40 -13.34 -28.64
CA ASP A 3 -8.60 -14.35 -27.95
C ASP A 3 -8.61 -14.07 -26.43
N PRO A 4 -9.00 -15.03 -25.57
CA PRO A 4 -8.92 -14.91 -24.12
C PRO A 4 -7.54 -14.46 -23.60
N ASN A 5 -6.46 -14.79 -24.32
CA ASN A 5 -5.10 -14.39 -24.00
C ASN A 5 -4.77 -12.93 -24.32
N THR A 6 -5.63 -12.24 -25.08
CA THR A 6 -5.46 -10.82 -25.44
C THR A 6 -6.24 -9.86 -24.54
N HIS A 7 -7.01 -10.38 -23.58
CA HIS A 7 -7.76 -9.53 -22.66
C HIS A 7 -6.81 -8.85 -21.68
N GLN A 8 -6.73 -7.53 -21.80
CA GLN A 8 -5.93 -6.67 -20.95
C GLN A 8 -6.83 -5.75 -20.12
N VAL A 9 -6.38 -5.44 -18.92
CA VAL A 9 -7.00 -4.50 -18.00
C VAL A 9 -6.13 -3.26 -17.97
N GLU A 10 -6.66 -2.15 -18.48
CA GLU A 10 -6.11 -0.81 -18.27
C GLU A 10 -6.31 -0.41 -16.82
N ILE A 11 -5.31 0.25 -16.24
CA ILE A 11 -5.32 0.68 -14.85
C ILE A 11 -5.14 2.18 -14.83
N ARG A 12 -6.06 2.86 -14.16
CA ARG A 12 -6.18 4.32 -14.15
C ARG A 12 -6.39 4.82 -12.72
N ILE A 13 -5.93 6.03 -12.41
CA ILE A 13 -6.33 6.76 -11.21
C ILE A 13 -7.44 7.72 -11.62
N GLY A 14 -8.55 7.74 -10.88
CA GLY A 14 -9.68 8.62 -11.13
C GLY A 14 -10.99 8.07 -10.58
N SER A 15 -12.07 8.78 -10.88
CA SER A 15 -13.42 8.30 -10.62
C SER A 15 -14.10 7.87 -11.93
N PRO A 16 -14.82 6.74 -11.96
CA PRO A 16 -15.69 6.42 -13.08
C PRO A 16 -16.90 7.37 -13.12
N PRO A 17 -17.46 7.70 -14.32
CA PRO A 17 -17.00 7.28 -15.66
C PRO A 17 -15.74 8.03 -16.11
N ARG A 18 -15.03 7.50 -17.13
CA ARG A 18 -13.76 8.07 -17.64
C ARG A 18 -13.88 9.58 -17.87
N ASN A 19 -13.13 10.35 -17.10
CA ASN A 19 -12.96 11.78 -17.29
C ASN A 19 -11.50 12.07 -17.72
N PRO A 20 -11.22 12.40 -18.99
CA PRO A 20 -9.85 12.60 -19.47
C PRO A 20 -9.11 13.77 -18.79
N GLU A 21 -9.81 14.70 -18.15
CA GLU A 21 -9.20 15.82 -17.43
C GLU A 21 -8.71 15.44 -16.04
N THR A 22 -9.34 14.44 -15.40
CA THR A 22 -9.03 14.01 -14.04
C THR A 22 -8.49 12.59 -13.94
N SER A 23 -8.56 11.83 -15.03
CA SER A 23 -8.15 10.43 -15.08
C SER A 23 -6.71 10.30 -15.57
N LEU A 24 -5.86 9.67 -14.76
CA LEU A 24 -4.48 9.37 -15.14
C LEU A 24 -4.35 7.91 -15.55
N TYR A 25 -3.82 7.64 -16.75
CA TYR A 25 -3.44 6.28 -17.15
C TYR A 25 -2.13 5.87 -16.49
N ILE A 26 -2.14 4.70 -15.83
CA ILE A 26 -1.00 4.19 -15.06
C ILE A 26 -0.33 3.02 -15.77
N GLY A 27 -1.10 2.18 -16.45
CA GLY A 27 -0.57 1.05 -17.18
C GLY A 27 -1.62 0.04 -17.60
N ILE A 28 -1.14 -1.11 -18.05
CA ILE A 28 -1.97 -2.20 -18.56
C ILE A 28 -1.41 -3.54 -18.11
N LEU A 29 -2.29 -4.48 -17.75
CA LEU A 29 -1.91 -5.83 -17.32
C LEU A 29 -2.78 -6.87 -18.02
N PRO A 30 -2.27 -8.07 -18.35
CA PRO A 30 -3.12 -9.18 -18.74
C PRO A 30 -4.18 -9.45 -17.67
N ARG A 31 -5.44 -9.67 -18.05
CA ARG A 31 -6.53 -9.87 -17.08
C ARG A 31 -6.26 -11.06 -16.15
N SER A 32 -5.70 -12.13 -16.69
CA SER A 32 -5.30 -13.32 -15.93
C SER A 32 -4.23 -13.01 -14.88
N ALA A 33 -3.33 -12.07 -15.18
CA ALA A 33 -2.32 -11.62 -14.23
C ALA A 33 -2.92 -10.80 -13.11
N PHE A 34 -3.74 -9.81 -13.47
CA PHE A 34 -4.47 -9.00 -12.51
C PHE A 34 -5.27 -9.91 -11.56
N GLN A 35 -6.02 -10.89 -12.08
CA GLN A 35 -6.77 -11.85 -11.26
C GLN A 35 -5.91 -12.79 -10.40
N ARG A 36 -4.69 -13.17 -10.83
CA ARG A 36 -3.80 -14.03 -10.02
C ARG A 36 -3.29 -13.33 -8.77
N PHE A 37 -3.01 -12.02 -8.89
CA PHE A 37 -2.44 -11.23 -7.81
C PHE A 37 -3.48 -10.51 -6.95
N THR A 38 -4.70 -10.33 -7.46
CA THR A 38 -5.76 -9.55 -6.79
C THR A 38 -7.02 -10.40 -6.59
N ARG A 39 -7.61 -10.39 -5.39
CA ARG A 39 -8.74 -11.30 -5.05
C ARG A 39 -10.13 -10.65 -5.20
N ALA A 40 -10.27 -9.33 -5.04
CA ALA A 40 -11.55 -8.60 -5.11
C ALA A 40 -11.82 -7.83 -6.41
N THR A 41 -11.36 -8.33 -7.55
CA THR A 41 -11.66 -7.74 -8.87
C THR A 41 -13.13 -7.76 -9.28
N TRP A 42 -14.07 -7.98 -8.36
CA TRP A 42 -15.50 -7.99 -8.64
C TRP A 42 -16.21 -6.81 -7.96
N THR A 43 -15.72 -6.34 -6.82
CA THR A 43 -16.41 -5.33 -6.00
C THR A 43 -16.17 -3.89 -6.48
N PHE A 44 -15.05 -3.63 -7.18
CA PHE A 44 -14.73 -2.32 -7.76
C PHE A 44 -15.09 -2.21 -9.26
N HIS A 45 -15.61 -3.29 -9.86
CA HIS A 45 -16.00 -3.40 -11.26
C HIS A 45 -17.43 -2.88 -11.52
N HIS A 46 -17.87 -1.85 -10.81
CA HIS A 46 -19.23 -1.33 -11.00
C HIS A 46 -19.33 -0.55 -12.33
N GLU A 47 -19.77 -1.31 -13.33
CA GLU A 47 -20.62 -0.91 -14.46
C GLU A 47 -20.06 -0.05 -15.60
N TYR A 48 -18.75 -0.02 -15.89
CA TYR A 48 -18.29 0.43 -17.21
C TYR A 48 -17.04 -0.33 -17.70
N ASN A 49 -17.23 -1.12 -18.77
CA ASN A 49 -16.28 -1.90 -19.57
C ASN A 49 -15.30 -2.81 -18.78
N ASN A 50 -15.36 -4.12 -18.99
CA ASN A 50 -14.60 -5.17 -18.28
C ASN A 50 -13.06 -5.08 -18.35
N ASN A 51 -12.52 -4.04 -18.97
CA ASN A 51 -11.11 -3.87 -19.32
C ASN A 51 -10.47 -2.65 -18.66
N THR A 52 -11.13 -1.95 -17.72
CA THR A 52 -10.53 -0.80 -17.02
C THR A 52 -10.75 -0.89 -15.50
N PHE A 53 -9.68 -0.72 -14.74
CA PHE A 53 -9.67 -0.69 -13.28
C PHE A 53 -9.28 0.71 -12.78
N TRP A 54 -10.02 1.20 -11.79
CA TRP A 54 -9.90 2.56 -11.26
C TRP A 54 -9.36 2.55 -9.84
N LEU A 55 -8.23 3.24 -9.65
CA LEU A 55 -7.65 3.57 -8.36
C LEU A 55 -8.22 4.91 -7.87
N PRO A 56 -8.50 5.07 -6.57
CA PRO A 56 -9.01 6.32 -6.00
C PRO A 56 -8.12 7.53 -6.29
N LEU A 57 -8.74 8.70 -6.36
CA LEU A 57 -8.03 9.99 -6.34
C LEU A 57 -7.31 10.10 -4.99
N GLY A 58 -5.98 9.97 -4.99
CA GLY A 58 -5.14 9.92 -3.79
C GLY A 58 -4.03 8.87 -3.84
N THR A 59 -4.13 7.86 -4.72
CA THR A 59 -3.04 6.90 -4.92
C THR A 59 -1.84 7.57 -5.61
N SER A 60 -0.62 7.37 -5.10
CA SER A 60 0.60 7.78 -5.81
C SER A 60 0.74 7.08 -7.18
N PRO A 61 0.87 7.84 -8.29
CA PRO A 61 1.09 7.25 -9.61
C PRO A 61 2.38 6.43 -9.70
N HIS A 62 3.45 6.89 -9.03
CA HIS A 62 4.74 6.20 -9.02
C HIS A 62 4.62 4.84 -8.34
N SER A 63 4.05 4.78 -7.14
CA SER A 63 3.91 3.52 -6.39
C SER A 63 2.97 2.54 -7.09
N ALA A 64 1.89 3.05 -7.72
CA ALA A 64 1.04 2.23 -8.57
C ALA A 64 1.81 1.66 -9.77
N GLN A 65 2.61 2.46 -10.48
CA GLN A 65 3.44 1.98 -11.58
C GLN A 65 4.49 0.95 -11.13
N THR A 66 5.14 1.18 -9.99
CA THR A 66 6.10 0.24 -9.39
C THR A 66 5.43 -1.11 -9.11
N LEU A 67 4.24 -1.10 -8.52
CA LEU A 67 3.49 -2.32 -8.25
C LEU A 67 3.05 -3.03 -9.54
N LEU A 68 2.67 -2.29 -10.59
CA LEU A 68 2.34 -2.87 -11.90
C LEU A 68 3.54 -3.55 -12.55
N ARG A 69 4.73 -2.95 -12.46
CA ARG A 69 5.97 -3.56 -12.97
C ARG A 69 6.32 -4.83 -12.19
N TRP A 70 6.21 -4.77 -10.87
CA TRP A 70 6.43 -5.93 -10.00
C TRP A 70 5.45 -7.06 -10.33
N MET A 71 4.15 -6.78 -10.46
CA MET A 71 3.15 -7.78 -10.88
C MET A 71 3.51 -8.34 -12.26
N SER A 72 3.79 -7.46 -13.24
CA SER A 72 4.12 -7.83 -14.62
C SER A 72 5.27 -8.83 -14.69
N TRP A 73 6.32 -8.59 -13.91
CA TRP A 73 7.50 -9.46 -13.86
C TRP A 73 7.18 -10.80 -13.18
N ASN A 74 6.49 -10.77 -12.04
CA ASN A 74 6.19 -11.95 -11.23
C ASN A 74 5.23 -12.95 -11.88
N ILE A 75 4.40 -12.50 -12.83
CA ILE A 75 3.47 -13.37 -13.59
C ILE A 75 4.16 -14.59 -14.19
N ASN A 76 5.37 -14.38 -14.73
CA ASN A 76 6.08 -15.39 -15.51
C ASN A 76 7.13 -16.13 -14.68
N GLN A 77 7.18 -15.87 -13.37
CA GLN A 77 8.19 -16.49 -12.51
C GLN A 77 7.67 -17.82 -11.95
N PRO A 78 8.48 -18.89 -11.98
CA PRO A 78 8.13 -20.14 -11.31
C PRO A 78 8.07 -19.96 -9.78
N GLN A 79 8.83 -19.01 -9.24
CA GLN A 79 8.82 -18.61 -7.84
C GLN A 79 8.74 -17.07 -7.77
N PRO A 80 7.54 -16.51 -7.55
CA PRO A 80 7.38 -15.07 -7.39
C PRO A 80 8.13 -14.55 -6.16
N LEU A 81 8.69 -13.35 -6.25
CA LEU A 81 9.43 -12.68 -5.18
C LEU A 81 8.56 -11.65 -4.45
N PRO A 82 8.84 -11.36 -3.16
CA PRO A 82 8.21 -10.27 -2.42
C PRO A 82 8.33 -8.91 -3.13
N ILE A 83 7.47 -7.96 -2.75
CA ILE A 83 7.59 -6.57 -3.17
C ILE A 83 8.90 -6.01 -2.60
N PRO A 84 9.77 -5.40 -3.43
CA PRO A 84 11.02 -4.83 -2.95
C PRO A 84 10.77 -3.70 -1.95
N LEU A 85 11.64 -3.58 -0.96
CA LEU A 85 11.60 -2.47 -0.03
C LEU A 85 12.05 -1.19 -0.77
N PRO A 86 11.26 -0.10 -0.73
CA PRO A 86 11.67 1.15 -1.33
C PRO A 86 12.74 1.86 -0.49
N GLU A 87 13.41 2.84 -1.11
CA GLU A 87 14.52 3.57 -0.48
C GLU A 87 14.03 4.55 0.59
N THR A 88 12.81 5.07 0.43
CA THR A 88 12.22 6.08 1.30
C THR A 88 10.99 5.56 2.03
N PHE A 89 10.75 6.14 3.21
CA PHE A 89 9.57 5.82 4.02
C PHE A 89 8.27 6.19 3.30
N GLU A 90 8.22 7.36 2.67
CA GLU A 90 7.03 7.82 1.92
C GLU A 90 6.67 6.86 0.79
N GLU A 91 7.66 6.44 -0.01
CA GLU A 91 7.44 5.45 -1.07
C GLU A 91 6.97 4.11 -0.49
N GLY A 92 7.49 3.72 0.68
CA GLY A 92 7.04 2.53 1.43
C GLY A 92 5.56 2.58 1.79
N VAL A 93 5.11 3.70 2.32
CA VAL A 93 3.70 3.89 2.72
C VAL A 93 2.80 3.87 1.48
N GLU A 94 3.18 4.59 0.43
CA GLU A 94 2.42 4.63 -0.83
C GLU A 94 2.36 3.27 -1.52
N LEU A 95 3.45 2.51 -1.49
CA LEU A 95 3.50 1.18 -2.08
C LEU A 95 2.67 0.18 -1.27
N ALA A 96 2.62 0.32 0.06
CA ALA A 96 1.78 -0.51 0.92
C ALA A 96 0.30 -0.21 0.69
N PHE A 97 -0.06 1.07 0.58
CA PHE A 97 -1.42 1.50 0.23
C PHE A 97 -1.83 0.95 -1.14
N ALA A 98 -0.98 1.12 -2.16
CA ALA A 98 -1.22 0.54 -3.47
C ALA A 98 -1.38 -0.99 -3.40
N ALA A 99 -0.46 -1.71 -2.75
CA ALA A 99 -0.54 -3.17 -2.61
C ALA A 99 -1.86 -3.64 -2.01
N LYS A 100 -2.40 -2.91 -1.02
CA LYS A 100 -3.73 -3.20 -0.48
C LYS A 100 -4.86 -2.89 -1.45
N MET A 101 -4.82 -1.78 -2.17
CA MET A 101 -5.84 -1.46 -3.18
C MET A 101 -5.94 -2.53 -4.27
N PHE A 102 -4.81 -3.17 -4.58
CA PHE A 102 -4.75 -4.34 -5.46
C PHE A 102 -4.99 -5.67 -4.72
N GLU A 103 -5.23 -5.68 -3.42
CA GLU A 103 -5.37 -6.88 -2.59
C GLU A 103 -4.27 -7.92 -2.82
N ILE A 104 -3.03 -7.44 -2.92
CA ILE A 104 -1.87 -8.32 -3.02
C ILE A 104 -1.80 -9.19 -1.76
N LYS A 105 -1.56 -10.49 -1.96
CA LYS A 105 -1.50 -11.45 -0.86
C LYS A 105 -0.41 -11.05 0.15
N TRP A 106 -0.75 -11.21 1.43
CA TRP A 106 0.07 -10.77 2.57
C TRP A 106 1.54 -11.23 2.51
N HIS A 107 1.84 -12.46 2.08
CA HIS A 107 3.21 -12.99 1.99
C HIS A 107 4.11 -12.24 0.99
N PHE A 108 3.54 -11.52 0.01
CA PHE A 108 4.32 -10.65 -0.87
C PHE A 108 4.57 -9.26 -0.28
N THR A 109 3.82 -8.87 0.75
CA THR A 109 3.92 -7.58 1.43
C THR A 109 4.68 -7.63 2.75
N GLU A 110 5.11 -8.81 3.22
CA GLU A 110 5.80 -8.96 4.52
C GLU A 110 7.07 -8.12 4.60
N SER A 111 7.95 -8.22 3.62
CA SER A 111 9.20 -7.43 3.60
C SER A 111 8.94 -5.92 3.58
N LEU A 112 7.87 -5.49 2.91
CA LEU A 112 7.45 -4.09 2.90
C LEU A 112 6.96 -3.64 4.30
N LYS A 113 6.17 -4.49 4.97
CA LYS A 113 5.69 -4.27 6.33
C LYS A 113 6.85 -4.21 7.34
N GLU A 114 7.77 -5.16 7.27
CA GLU A 114 8.95 -5.23 8.13
C GLU A 114 9.89 -4.03 7.93
N GLY A 115 10.09 -3.59 6.68
CA GLY A 115 10.91 -2.41 6.44
C GLY A 115 10.23 -1.12 6.90
N LEU A 116 8.91 -0.98 6.73
CA LEU A 116 8.14 0.12 7.32
C LEU A 116 8.23 0.15 8.86
N MET A 117 8.15 -1.01 9.50
CA MET A 117 8.46 -1.16 10.94
C MET A 117 9.89 -0.72 11.25
N GLY A 118 10.86 -1.12 10.42
CA GLY A 118 12.26 -0.73 10.52
C GLY A 118 12.48 0.77 10.42
N TYR A 119 11.82 1.46 9.48
CA TYR A 119 11.85 2.92 9.35
C TYR A 119 11.28 3.60 10.59
N MET A 120 10.17 3.10 11.15
CA MET A 120 9.64 3.64 12.41
C MET A 120 10.50 3.30 13.62
N ARG A 121 11.23 2.19 13.59
CA ARG A 121 12.14 1.81 14.67
C ARG A 121 13.44 2.61 14.60
N GLY A 122 13.95 2.92 13.41
CA GLY A 122 15.18 3.67 13.15
C GLY A 122 14.94 5.19 13.22
N ALA A 123 15.65 5.88 14.10
CA ALA A 123 15.38 7.26 14.51
C ALA A 123 15.52 8.35 13.42
N ALA A 124 15.76 7.98 12.16
CA ALA A 124 16.14 8.90 11.10
C ALA A 124 14.96 9.49 10.33
N LEU A 125 13.72 9.21 10.73
CA LEU A 125 12.57 9.93 10.19
C LEU A 125 12.62 11.38 10.66
N THR A 126 12.55 12.29 9.71
CA THR A 126 12.25 13.70 9.96
C THR A 126 10.85 13.83 10.57
N SER A 127 10.58 14.95 11.25
CA SER A 127 9.24 15.26 11.76
C SER A 127 8.18 15.25 10.66
N GLU A 128 8.56 15.61 9.43
CA GLU A 128 7.68 15.63 8.27
C GLU A 128 7.39 14.23 7.73
N GLU A 129 8.39 13.34 7.65
CA GLU A 129 8.16 11.93 7.27
C GLU A 129 7.30 11.21 8.31
N PHE A 130 7.52 11.52 9.59
CA PHE A 130 6.69 11.01 10.68
C PHE A 130 5.23 11.49 10.56
N ARG A 131 5.01 12.78 10.29
CA ARG A 131 3.68 13.38 10.09
C ARG A 131 2.98 12.81 8.85
N LEU A 132 3.68 12.74 7.72
CA LEU A 132 3.18 12.18 6.45
C LEU A 132 2.79 10.72 6.58
N GLY A 133 3.62 9.95 7.29
CA GLY A 133 3.22 8.64 7.78
C GLY A 133 1.91 8.78 8.54
N TRP A 134 1.93 9.39 9.72
CA TRP A 134 0.76 9.45 10.61
C TRP A 134 -0.55 9.89 9.94
N GLU A 135 -0.53 10.86 9.04
CA GLU A 135 -1.70 11.35 8.31
C GLU A 135 -2.23 10.37 7.26
N LYS A 136 -1.37 9.77 6.42
CA LYS A 136 -1.78 8.72 5.46
C LYS A 136 -2.21 7.43 6.17
N LEU A 137 -1.79 7.25 7.43
CA LEU A 137 -2.05 6.07 8.27
C LEU A 137 -3.36 6.09 9.05
N ALA A 138 -4.04 7.24 9.12
CA ALA A 138 -5.37 7.31 9.74
C ALA A 138 -6.44 6.62 8.90
N GLU A 139 -6.13 6.13 7.69
CA GLU A 139 -7.08 5.51 6.77
C GLU A 139 -7.04 3.97 6.79
N ASP A 140 -5.95 3.34 7.26
CA ASP A 140 -5.69 1.91 7.05
C ASP A 140 -5.24 1.12 8.29
N LYS A 141 -5.93 0.03 8.65
CA LYS A 141 -5.66 -0.78 9.86
C LYS A 141 -4.38 -1.64 9.79
N GLU A 142 -4.05 -2.23 8.64
CA GLU A 142 -2.91 -3.17 8.54
C GLU A 142 -1.57 -2.43 8.49
N VAL A 143 -1.52 -1.33 7.72
CA VAL A 143 -0.35 -0.45 7.65
C VAL A 143 -0.14 0.28 8.98
N ALA A 144 -1.23 0.77 9.60
CA ALA A 144 -1.18 1.30 10.95
C ALA A 144 -0.65 0.26 11.97
N GLY A 145 -1.02 -1.02 11.82
CA GLY A 145 -0.55 -2.10 12.70
C GLY A 145 0.97 -2.31 12.65
N ALA A 146 1.57 -2.24 11.47
CA ALA A 146 3.02 -2.30 11.31
C ALA A 146 3.72 -1.15 12.05
N LEU A 147 3.19 0.05 11.95
CA LEU A 147 3.86 1.25 12.46
C LEU A 147 3.62 1.43 13.95
N VAL A 148 2.45 1.02 14.45
CA VAL A 148 2.20 0.79 15.89
C VAL A 148 3.17 -0.26 16.43
N GLY A 149 3.47 -1.32 15.67
CA GLY A 149 4.52 -2.29 15.98
C GLY A 149 5.89 -1.63 16.15
N GLY A 150 6.34 -0.84 15.17
CA GLY A 150 7.61 -0.11 15.25
C GLY A 150 7.67 0.89 16.41
N LEU A 151 6.58 1.63 16.66
CA LEU A 151 6.44 2.54 17.79
C LEU A 151 6.51 1.81 19.13
N ARG A 152 5.80 0.69 19.27
CA ARG A 152 5.84 -0.17 20.46
C ARG A 152 7.26 -0.65 20.72
N GLU A 153 7.93 -1.22 19.71
CA GLU A 153 9.28 -1.74 19.86
C GLU A 153 10.25 -0.66 20.31
N ARG A 154 10.14 0.55 19.76
CA ARG A 154 10.99 1.66 20.15
C ARG A 154 10.74 2.14 21.58
N TYR A 155 9.49 2.17 22.04
CA TYR A 155 9.15 2.44 23.44
C TYR A 155 9.63 1.33 24.39
N ARG A 156 9.51 0.05 23.98
CA ARG A 156 10.06 -1.10 24.70
C ARG A 156 11.58 -0.96 24.85
N ASP A 157 12.25 -0.49 23.81
CA ASP A 157 13.70 -0.27 23.78
C ASP A 157 14.11 1.04 24.52
N GLY A 158 13.15 1.78 25.11
CA GLY A 158 13.40 2.96 25.95
C GLY A 158 13.80 4.24 25.19
N LEU A 159 13.66 4.24 23.86
CA LEU A 159 14.11 5.32 22.99
C LEU A 159 13.03 6.40 22.85
N ARG A 160 13.38 7.64 23.17
CA ARG A 160 12.54 8.82 22.88
C ARG A 160 12.89 9.39 21.51
N TRP A 161 11.92 10.01 20.85
CA TRP A 161 12.17 10.81 19.67
C TRP A 161 12.59 12.23 20.08
N GLY A 162 13.55 12.81 19.37
CA GLY A 162 14.13 14.12 19.67
C GLY A 162 13.38 15.31 19.08
N PHE A 163 12.14 15.12 18.60
CA PHE A 163 11.33 16.18 17.98
C PHE A 163 9.91 16.21 18.56
N GLU A 164 9.30 17.40 18.54
CA GLU A 164 7.93 17.66 19.00
C GLU A 164 6.89 17.06 18.03
N GLY A 165 5.73 16.64 18.56
CA GLY A 165 4.62 16.10 17.75
C GLY A 165 4.54 14.57 17.68
N VAL A 166 5.44 13.84 18.33
CA VAL A 166 5.32 12.38 18.45
C VAL A 166 4.20 12.03 19.44
N PRO A 167 3.21 11.20 19.04
CA PRO A 167 2.11 10.83 19.91
C PRO A 167 2.63 10.08 21.13
N GLU A 168 2.16 10.49 22.30
CA GLU A 168 2.47 9.78 23.54
C GLU A 168 1.96 8.33 23.47
N ARG A 169 2.56 7.45 24.27
CA ARG A 169 2.14 6.04 24.40
C ARG A 169 0.63 5.89 24.57
N GLY A 170 -0.01 6.75 25.36
CA GLY A 170 -1.46 6.74 25.57
C GLY A 170 -2.26 7.05 24.30
N MET A 171 -1.77 7.95 23.45
CA MET A 171 -2.41 8.27 22.17
C MET A 171 -2.29 7.13 21.16
N ILE A 172 -1.14 6.44 21.13
CA ILE A 172 -0.91 5.27 20.26
C ILE A 172 -1.83 4.11 20.66
N LEU A 173 -1.92 3.82 21.96
CA LEU A 173 -2.82 2.79 22.48
C LEU A 173 -4.28 3.09 22.12
N LYS A 174 -4.74 4.33 22.33
CA LYS A 174 -6.08 4.77 21.99
C LYS A 174 -6.35 4.69 20.48
N PHE A 175 -5.38 5.07 19.66
CA PHE A 175 -5.49 4.95 18.20
C PHE A 175 -5.60 3.50 17.75
N ALA A 176 -4.75 2.61 18.30
CA ALA A 176 -4.80 1.19 18.00
C ALA A 176 -6.13 0.55 18.41
N GLU A 177 -6.65 0.90 19.58
CA GLU A 177 -7.98 0.49 20.04
C GLU A 177 -9.08 0.93 19.07
N VAL A 178 -9.13 2.22 18.71
CA VAL A 178 -10.11 2.77 17.74
C VAL A 178 -10.01 2.08 16.38
N LYS A 179 -8.79 1.73 15.97
CA LYS A 179 -8.54 1.02 14.71
C LYS A 179 -8.68 -0.50 14.83
N GLY A 180 -8.92 -1.06 16.01
CA GLY A 180 -8.99 -2.52 16.21
C GLY A 180 -7.67 -3.24 15.86
N ILE A 181 -6.54 -2.58 16.11
CA ILE A 181 -5.20 -3.12 15.96
C ILE A 181 -4.83 -3.80 17.27
N GLU A 182 -4.56 -5.10 17.23
CA GLU A 182 -4.15 -5.84 18.41
C GLU A 182 -2.68 -5.55 18.76
N ILE A 183 -2.45 -4.94 19.92
CA ILE A 183 -1.12 -4.72 20.48
C ILE A 183 -0.92 -5.73 21.61
N THR A 184 -0.17 -6.81 21.35
CA THR A 184 0.34 -7.68 22.42
C THR A 184 1.56 -7.00 23.04
N TRP A 185 1.69 -7.00 24.37
CA TRP A 185 2.81 -6.37 25.10
C TRP A 185 3.87 -7.40 25.47
#